data_AF-A0A842RPU6-F1
#
_entry.id   AF-A0A842RPU6-F1
#
_cell.length_a   1.000
_cell.length_b   1.000
_cell.length_c   1.000
_cell.angle_alpha   90.00
_cell.angle_beta   90.00
_cell.angle_gamma   90.00
#
_symmetry.space_group_name_H-M   'P 1'
#
loop_
_entity.id
_entity.type
_entity.pdbx_description
1 polymer ?
#
loop_
_entity_poly.entity_id
_entity_poly.type
_entity_poly.pdbx_seq_one_letter_code
_entity_poly.pdbx_strand_id
1 'polypeptide(L)'
;MIWYITLIDILGLFLALITVIYSFKNWKSSKININLFLMFFIVFLTLSTLRNIFIELNPVLNITIGANLTISGFISNLLVLVALQFFFYLKNWETLYTLPIVSAFVLIASLYLILNDLINLAFAVIVFIVILYDSIKTKNGIELGLSFTVLYTISLFPANDFLLIIIYASLRLASMLFVLLGISGIIDRIIFLDEEEEDKIKNTWIARMT
;
A
#
# COMPACT_ATOMS: atom_id res chain seq x y z
N MET A 1 21.68 -17.42 -0.54
CA MET A 1 21.04 -16.60 0.51
C MET A 1 20.19 -15.49 -0.10
N ILE A 2 20.75 -14.69 -1.02
CA ILE A 2 20.02 -13.69 -1.84
C ILE A 2 18.77 -14.29 -2.54
N TRP A 3 18.90 -15.48 -3.11
CA TRP A 3 17.82 -16.16 -3.86
C TRP A 3 16.46 -16.27 -3.15
N TYR A 4 16.42 -16.46 -1.82
CA TYR A 4 15.16 -16.59 -1.09
C TYR A 4 14.44 -15.24 -0.94
N ILE A 5 15.20 -14.17 -0.70
CA ILE A 5 14.68 -12.80 -0.61
C ILE A 5 14.16 -12.37 -1.98
N THR A 6 14.94 -12.63 -3.04
CA THR A 6 14.52 -12.37 -4.41
C THR A 6 13.26 -13.13 -4.78
N LEU A 7 13.10 -14.38 -4.31
CA LEU A 7 11.89 -15.17 -4.54
C LEU A 7 10.67 -14.57 -3.84
N ILE A 8 10.83 -14.10 -2.60
CA ILE A 8 9.77 -13.36 -1.87
C ILE A 8 9.39 -12.09 -2.61
N ASP A 9 10.36 -11.32 -3.08
CA ASP A 9 10.10 -10.06 -3.77
C ASP A 9 9.45 -10.30 -5.16
N ILE A 10 9.79 -11.39 -5.85
CA ILE A 10 9.09 -11.83 -7.08
C ILE A 10 7.63 -12.20 -6.78
N LEU A 11 7.36 -12.93 -5.69
CA LEU A 11 6.00 -13.22 -5.27
C LEU A 11 5.24 -11.93 -4.91
N GLY A 12 5.90 -10.99 -4.22
CA GLY A 12 5.37 -9.67 -3.92
C GLY A 12 4.98 -8.89 -5.18
N LEU A 13 5.83 -8.94 -6.22
CA LEU A 13 5.53 -8.33 -7.53
C LEU A 13 4.30 -8.95 -8.19
N PHE A 14 4.20 -10.28 -8.16
CA PHE A 14 3.06 -10.98 -8.74
C PHE A 14 1.75 -10.57 -8.03
N LEU A 15 1.76 -10.52 -6.69
CA LEU A 15 0.63 -10.04 -5.89
C LEU A 15 0.29 -8.58 -6.20
N ALA A 16 1.30 -7.72 -6.31
CA ALA A 16 1.09 -6.31 -6.63
C ALA A 16 0.44 -6.13 -8.01
N LEU A 17 0.90 -6.86 -9.03
CA LEU A 17 0.28 -6.86 -10.37
C LEU A 17 -1.18 -7.30 -10.34
N ILE A 18 -1.50 -8.39 -9.63
CA ILE A 18 -2.89 -8.83 -9.43
C ILE A 18 -3.71 -7.72 -8.79
N THR A 19 -3.16 -7.07 -7.76
CA THR A 19 -3.87 -6.02 -7.04
C THR A 19 -4.11 -4.78 -7.91
N VAL A 20 -3.19 -4.41 -8.81
CA VAL A 20 -3.40 -3.38 -9.83
C VAL A 20 -4.57 -3.74 -10.74
N ILE A 21 -4.64 -4.99 -11.20
CA ILE A 21 -5.73 -5.46 -12.07
C ILE A 21 -7.09 -5.35 -11.34
N TYR A 22 -7.16 -5.78 -10.08
CA TYR A 22 -8.38 -5.65 -9.27
C TYR A 22 -8.76 -4.18 -9.04
N SER A 23 -7.79 -3.34 -8.71
CA SER A 23 -8.01 -1.89 -8.51
C SER A 23 -8.56 -1.23 -9.77
N PHE A 24 -8.00 -1.57 -10.94
CA PHE A 24 -8.46 -1.08 -12.23
C PHE A 24 -9.89 -1.54 -12.54
N LYS A 25 -10.21 -2.82 -12.30
CA LYS A 25 -11.56 -3.36 -12.48
C LYS A 25 -12.57 -2.64 -11.60
N ASN A 26 -12.25 -2.45 -10.32
CA ASN A 26 -13.11 -1.76 -9.36
C ASN A 26 -13.30 -0.29 -9.72
N TRP A 27 -12.24 0.39 -10.16
CA TRP A 27 -12.33 1.77 -10.65
C TRP A 27 -13.19 1.87 -11.91
N LYS A 28 -13.04 0.94 -12.88
CA LYS A 28 -13.83 0.96 -14.11
C LYS A 28 -15.34 0.83 -13.82
N SER A 29 -15.70 0.02 -12.83
CA SER A 29 -17.09 -0.20 -12.40
C SER A 29 -17.66 0.98 -11.60
N SER A 30 -16.95 1.41 -10.56
CA SER A 30 -17.47 2.37 -9.58
C SER A 30 -17.17 3.83 -9.92
N LYS A 31 -16.13 4.09 -10.74
CA LYS A 31 -15.55 5.41 -11.00
C LYS A 31 -15.12 6.18 -9.73
N ILE A 32 -14.99 5.51 -8.59
CA ILE A 32 -14.53 6.11 -7.34
C ILE A 32 -13.01 6.34 -7.44
N ASN A 33 -12.59 7.58 -7.22
CA ASN A 33 -11.18 8.00 -7.34
C ASN A 33 -10.24 7.27 -6.38
N ILE A 34 -10.73 6.75 -5.24
CA ILE A 34 -9.91 5.97 -4.31
C ILE A 34 -9.33 4.70 -4.96
N ASN A 35 -10.08 4.05 -5.85
CA ASN A 35 -9.63 2.85 -6.54
C ASN A 35 -8.54 3.18 -7.57
N LEU A 36 -8.65 4.33 -8.24
CA LEU A 36 -7.62 4.85 -9.15
C LEU A 36 -6.37 5.26 -8.37
N PHE A 37 -6.54 5.83 -7.18
CA PHE A 37 -5.42 6.13 -6.27
C PHE A 37 -4.69 4.86 -5.83
N LEU A 38 -5.40 3.85 -5.32
CA LEU A 38 -4.83 2.57 -4.91
C LEU A 38 -4.07 1.91 -6.07
N MET A 39 -4.63 1.97 -7.27
CA MET A 39 -3.97 1.50 -8.48
C MET A 39 -2.61 2.19 -8.69
N PHE A 40 -2.55 3.53 -8.69
CA PHE A 40 -1.29 4.26 -8.84
C PHE A 40 -0.29 3.95 -7.72
N PHE A 41 -0.79 3.85 -6.49
CA PHE A 41 0.03 3.53 -5.33
C PHE A 41 0.65 2.13 -5.41
N ILE A 42 -0.11 1.12 -5.84
CA ILE A 42 0.42 -0.25 -5.97
C ILE A 42 1.36 -0.37 -7.17
N VAL A 43 1.04 0.27 -8.30
CA VAL A 43 1.98 0.37 -9.43
C VAL A 43 3.30 0.96 -8.94
N PHE A 44 3.25 1.97 -8.10
CA PHE A 44 4.43 2.55 -7.49
C PHE A 44 5.21 1.55 -6.61
N LEU A 45 4.55 0.85 -5.68
CA LEU A 45 5.22 -0.18 -4.87
C LEU A 45 5.84 -1.30 -5.72
N THR A 46 5.19 -1.64 -6.84
CA THR A 46 5.71 -2.61 -7.83
C THR A 46 7.01 -2.12 -8.45
N LEU A 47 7.07 -0.86 -8.89
CA LEU A 47 8.29 -0.25 -9.44
C LEU A 47 9.41 -0.16 -8.38
N SER A 48 9.06 0.15 -7.13
CA SER A 48 9.99 0.13 -5.99
C SER A 48 10.59 -1.26 -5.75
N THR A 49 9.75 -2.30 -5.76
CA THR A 49 10.20 -3.68 -5.57
C THR A 49 11.09 -4.15 -6.72
N LEU A 50 10.70 -3.84 -7.97
CA LEU A 50 11.51 -4.11 -9.16
C LEU A 50 12.89 -3.47 -9.04
N ARG A 51 12.96 -2.21 -8.62
CA ARG A 51 14.23 -1.52 -8.38
C ARG A 51 15.11 -2.27 -7.37
N ASN A 52 14.57 -2.70 -6.23
CA ASN A 52 15.36 -3.40 -5.21
C ASN A 52 15.93 -4.71 -5.77
N ILE A 53 15.12 -5.48 -6.50
CA ILE A 53 15.58 -6.68 -7.20
C ILE A 53 16.70 -6.35 -8.19
N PHE A 54 16.58 -5.28 -8.98
CA PHE A 54 17.63 -4.87 -9.92
C PHE A 54 18.95 -4.49 -9.22
N ILE A 55 18.88 -3.77 -8.09
CA ILE A 55 20.05 -3.41 -7.28
C ILE A 55 20.73 -4.66 -6.72
N GLU A 56 19.95 -5.61 -6.20
CA GLU A 56 20.46 -6.87 -5.65
C GLU A 56 21.09 -7.77 -6.72
N LEU A 57 20.50 -7.82 -7.92
CA LEU A 57 20.98 -8.66 -9.02
C LEU A 57 22.18 -8.07 -9.76
N ASN A 58 22.34 -6.73 -9.79
CA ASN A 58 23.49 -6.09 -10.42
C ASN A 58 23.73 -4.66 -9.89
N PRO A 59 24.73 -4.42 -9.01
CA PRO A 59 25.01 -3.10 -8.47
C PRO A 59 25.54 -2.08 -9.50
N VAL A 60 25.86 -2.52 -10.72
CA VAL A 60 26.47 -1.69 -11.78
C VAL A 60 25.42 -0.94 -12.61
N LEU A 61 24.13 -1.27 -12.50
CA LEU A 61 23.04 -0.60 -13.22
C LEU A 61 22.60 0.73 -12.59
N ASN A 62 23.57 1.56 -12.17
CA ASN A 62 23.30 2.92 -11.73
C ASN A 62 23.25 3.84 -12.96
N ILE A 63 22.25 3.61 -13.81
CA ILE A 63 22.03 4.42 -15.02
C ILE A 63 21.62 5.83 -14.57
N THR A 64 22.48 6.79 -14.86
CA THR A 64 22.25 8.22 -14.60
C THR A 64 21.78 8.88 -15.89
N ILE A 65 20.72 9.68 -15.82
CA ILE A 65 20.17 10.43 -16.95
C ILE A 65 20.33 11.92 -16.65
N GLY A 66 21.01 12.66 -17.53
CA GLY A 66 21.19 14.12 -17.37
C GLY A 66 22.03 14.50 -16.14
N ALA A 67 21.60 15.52 -15.39
CA ALA A 67 22.32 16.13 -14.26
C ALA A 67 22.37 15.24 -13.00
N ASN A 68 22.94 14.03 -13.12
CA ASN A 68 23.00 13.01 -12.05
C ASN A 68 21.62 12.56 -11.55
N LEU A 69 20.56 12.69 -12.36
CA LEU A 69 19.28 12.10 -12.01
C LEU A 69 19.39 10.59 -12.19
N THR A 70 19.60 9.88 -11.09
CA THR A 70 19.51 8.42 -11.06
C THR A 70 18.06 8.01 -11.31
N ILE A 71 17.85 6.81 -11.87
CA ILE A 71 16.53 6.19 -11.93
C ILE A 71 15.86 6.18 -10.54
N SER A 72 16.66 6.02 -9.46
CA SER A 72 16.17 6.13 -8.09
C SER A 72 15.66 7.53 -7.72
N GLY A 73 16.35 8.60 -8.14
CA GLY A 73 15.91 9.97 -7.94
C GLY A 73 14.65 10.31 -8.73
N PHE A 74 14.53 9.81 -9.96
CA PHE A 74 13.33 9.98 -10.78
C PHE A 74 12.09 9.32 -10.16
N ILE A 75 12.22 8.06 -9.72
CA ILE A 75 11.14 7.32 -9.04
C ILE A 75 10.74 8.02 -7.73
N SER A 76 11.72 8.53 -6.97
CA SER A 76 11.47 9.27 -5.72
C SER A 76 10.79 10.63 -5.96
N ASN A 77 11.09 11.31 -7.06
CA ASN A 77 10.41 12.56 -7.42
C ASN A 77 8.97 12.30 -7.89
N LEU A 78 8.74 11.21 -8.63
CA LEU A 78 7.39 10.76 -8.98
C LEU A 78 6.54 10.47 -7.74
N LEU A 79 7.12 9.86 -6.70
CA LEU A 79 6.47 9.69 -5.40
C LEU A 79 5.98 11.01 -4.82
N VAL A 80 6.86 12.00 -4.76
CA VAL A 80 6.54 13.32 -4.21
C VAL A 80 5.48 14.02 -5.06
N LEU A 81 5.46 13.82 -6.38
CA LEU A 81 4.45 14.41 -7.25
C LEU A 81 3.07 13.75 -7.09
N VAL A 82 3.02 12.42 -7.06
CA VAL A 82 1.78 11.66 -6.73
C VAL A 82 1.30 12.08 -5.34
N ALA A 83 2.24 12.36 -4.44
CA ALA A 83 1.97 12.82 -3.11
C ALA A 83 1.30 14.18 -3.00
N LEU A 84 1.88 15.15 -3.70
CA LEU A 84 1.34 16.49 -3.79
C LEU A 84 -0.02 16.48 -4.50
N GLN A 85 -0.18 15.67 -5.55
CA GLN A 85 -1.46 15.53 -6.26
C GLN A 85 -2.55 15.00 -5.33
N PHE A 86 -2.23 14.05 -4.47
CA PHE A 86 -3.15 13.54 -3.46
C PHE A 86 -3.51 14.61 -2.41
N PHE A 87 -2.52 15.38 -1.95
CA PHE A 87 -2.75 16.50 -1.03
C PHE A 87 -3.70 17.55 -1.65
N PHE A 88 -3.55 17.84 -2.95
CA PHE A 88 -4.45 18.73 -3.67
C PHE A 88 -5.85 18.12 -3.88
N TYR A 89 -5.95 16.81 -4.10
CA TYR A 89 -7.24 16.11 -4.20
C TYR A 89 -8.04 16.22 -2.90
N LEU A 90 -7.36 16.17 -1.75
CA LEU A 90 -7.97 16.24 -0.42
C LEU A 90 -8.41 17.63 0.00
N LYS A 91 -7.79 18.69 -0.53
CA LYS A 91 -8.19 20.08 -0.25
C LYS A 91 -9.67 20.35 -0.57
N ASN A 92 -10.30 19.51 -1.38
CA ASN A 92 -11.69 19.64 -1.81
C ASN A 92 -12.68 18.73 -1.06
N TRP A 93 -12.26 17.93 -0.07
CA TRP A 93 -13.16 17.02 0.66
C TRP A 93 -13.26 17.43 2.13
N GLU A 94 -14.47 17.79 2.57
CA GLU A 94 -14.77 18.36 3.89
C GLU A 94 -14.74 17.34 5.05
N THR A 95 -14.55 16.04 4.79
CA THR A 95 -14.69 14.97 5.79
C THR A 95 -13.36 14.31 6.19
N LEU A 96 -13.14 14.22 7.51
CA LEU A 96 -11.98 13.68 8.23
C LEU A 96 -11.65 12.19 7.98
N TYR A 97 -12.47 11.47 7.19
CA TYR A 97 -12.26 10.06 6.78
C TYR A 97 -10.95 9.82 6.00
N THR A 98 -10.20 10.89 5.73
CA THR A 98 -8.99 10.88 4.90
C THR A 98 -7.70 11.08 5.71
N LEU A 99 -7.76 11.50 6.98
CA LEU A 99 -6.57 11.76 7.81
C LEU A 99 -5.67 10.52 7.98
N PRO A 100 -6.20 9.30 8.20
CA PRO A 100 -5.36 8.11 8.33
C PRO A 100 -4.64 7.77 7.02
N ILE A 101 -5.32 7.94 5.88
CA ILE A 101 -4.78 7.74 4.53
C ILE A 101 -3.70 8.79 4.21
N VAL A 102 -3.94 10.05 4.56
CA VAL A 102 -2.98 11.15 4.45
C VAL A 102 -1.74 10.89 5.28
N SER A 103 -1.93 10.46 6.52
CA SER A 103 -0.85 10.19 7.45
C SER A 103 -0.01 9.02 6.96
N ALA A 104 -0.65 7.93 6.49
CA ALA A 104 0.03 6.78 5.86
C ALA A 104 0.95 7.25 4.75
N PHE A 105 0.43 8.15 3.94
CA PHE A 105 1.01 8.52 2.68
C PHE A 105 2.11 9.59 2.83
N VAL A 106 1.94 10.57 3.72
CA VAL A 106 3.02 11.47 4.17
C VAL A 106 4.15 10.66 4.79
N LEU A 107 3.83 9.61 5.53
CA LEU A 107 4.82 8.68 6.06
C LEU A 107 5.54 7.90 4.99
N ILE A 108 4.82 7.33 4.04
CA ILE A 108 5.43 6.57 2.94
C ILE A 108 6.40 7.47 2.16
N ALA A 109 6.00 8.71 1.86
CA ALA A 109 6.88 9.69 1.23
C ALA A 109 8.08 10.05 2.11
N SER A 110 7.89 10.27 3.42
CA SER A 110 8.98 10.62 4.35
C SER A 110 9.99 9.49 4.57
N LEU A 111 9.52 8.25 4.67
CA LEU A 111 10.33 7.05 4.84
C LEU A 111 11.16 6.74 3.60
N TYR A 112 10.63 7.02 2.41
CA TYR A 112 11.37 6.85 1.17
C TYR A 112 12.49 7.87 0.99
N LEU A 113 12.34 9.08 1.55
CA LEU A 113 13.33 10.15 1.49
C LEU A 113 14.39 10.03 2.60
N ILE A 114 14.00 9.62 3.81
CA ILE A 114 14.89 9.51 4.98
C ILE A 114 14.65 8.17 5.69
N LEU A 115 15.34 7.14 5.21
CA LEU A 115 15.24 5.74 5.65
C LEU A 115 15.84 5.44 7.03
N ASN A 116 16.33 6.42 7.79
CA ASN A 116 17.09 6.15 9.02
C ASN A 116 16.77 7.09 10.19
N ASP A 117 15.63 7.78 10.13
CA ASP A 117 15.17 8.63 11.22
C ASP A 117 14.24 7.85 12.15
N LEU A 118 14.68 7.67 13.41
CA LEU A 118 13.91 7.06 14.48
C LEU A 118 12.55 7.74 14.68
N ILE A 119 12.47 9.05 14.46
CA ILE A 119 11.23 9.83 14.57
C ILE A 119 10.25 9.40 13.47
N ASN A 120 10.72 9.22 12.25
CA ASN A 120 9.88 8.76 11.14
C ASN A 120 9.39 7.32 11.37
N LEU A 121 10.23 6.45 11.93
CA LEU A 121 9.83 5.08 12.26
C LEU A 121 8.78 5.05 13.39
N ALA A 122 8.97 5.83 14.45
CA ALA A 122 7.98 5.94 15.53
C ALA A 122 6.65 6.50 15.01
N PHE A 123 6.71 7.52 14.15
CA PHE A 123 5.52 8.09 13.51
C PHE A 123 4.83 7.05 12.61
N ALA A 124 5.59 6.23 11.87
CA ALA A 124 5.07 5.16 11.02
C ALA A 124 4.23 4.16 11.80
N VAL A 125 4.76 3.71 12.94
CA VAL A 125 4.07 2.76 13.82
C VAL A 125 2.80 3.37 14.39
N ILE A 126 2.83 4.63 14.84
CA ILE A 126 1.65 5.32 15.36
C ILE A 126 0.55 5.37 14.29
N VAL A 127 0.91 5.76 13.08
CA VAL A 127 -0.04 5.89 11.97
C VAL A 127 -0.59 4.53 11.54
N PHE A 128 0.25 3.49 11.49
CA PHE A 128 -0.21 2.12 11.28
C PHE A 128 -1.29 1.74 12.29
N ILE A 129 -1.04 1.97 13.59
CA ILE A 129 -1.99 1.63 14.67
C ILE A 129 -3.28 2.43 14.52
N VAL A 130 -3.21 3.72 14.22
CA VAL A 130 -4.39 4.59 14.06
C VAL A 130 -5.24 4.13 12.89
N ILE A 131 -4.65 3.86 11.72
CA ILE A 131 -5.39 3.38 10.54
C ILE A 131 -5.97 2.00 10.82
N LEU A 132 -5.20 1.10 11.45
CA LEU A 132 -5.66 -0.24 11.76
C LEU A 132 -6.87 -0.18 12.69
N TYR A 133 -6.80 0.62 13.76
CA TYR A 133 -7.93 0.82 14.68
C TYR A 133 -9.16 1.38 13.96
N ASP A 134 -8.97 2.42 13.13
CA ASP A 134 -10.06 3.02 12.37
C ASP A 134 -10.69 2.00 11.42
N SER A 135 -9.88 1.26 10.67
CA SER A 135 -10.34 0.24 9.71
C SER A 135 -11.17 -0.89 10.35
N ILE A 136 -10.82 -1.30 11.57
CA ILE A 136 -11.57 -2.30 12.33
C ILE A 136 -12.90 -1.71 12.80
N LYS A 137 -12.88 -0.46 13.25
CA LYS A 137 -14.07 0.25 13.74
C LYS A 137 -15.06 0.56 12.61
N THR A 138 -14.57 0.98 11.46
CA THR A 138 -15.35 1.30 10.26
C THR A 138 -15.71 0.06 9.45
N LYS A 139 -15.18 -1.12 9.81
CA LYS A 139 -15.39 -2.38 9.08
C LYS A 139 -15.00 -2.27 7.60
N ASN A 140 -13.92 -1.53 7.31
CA ASN A 140 -13.50 -1.20 5.95
C ASN A 140 -12.19 -1.91 5.58
N GLY A 141 -12.28 -2.94 4.74
CA GLY A 141 -11.17 -3.74 4.26
C GLY A 141 -10.16 -2.96 3.42
N ILE A 142 -10.58 -1.89 2.73
CA ILE A 142 -9.66 -1.03 1.98
C ILE A 142 -8.77 -0.22 2.95
N GLU A 143 -9.36 0.36 4.00
CA GLU A 143 -8.61 1.05 5.06
C GLU A 143 -7.66 0.10 5.78
N LEU A 144 -8.11 -1.14 6.02
CA LEU A 144 -7.26 -2.18 6.61
C LEU A 144 -6.08 -2.47 5.68
N GLY A 145 -6.33 -2.71 4.38
CA GLY A 145 -5.27 -2.89 3.40
C GLY A 145 -4.28 -1.71 3.38
N LEU A 146 -4.77 -0.47 3.47
CA LEU A 146 -3.93 0.73 3.55
C LEU A 146 -3.06 0.75 4.80
N SER A 147 -3.53 0.31 5.97
CA SER A 147 -2.67 0.22 7.16
C SER A 147 -1.44 -0.67 6.89
N PHE A 148 -1.61 -1.81 6.23
CA PHE A 148 -0.52 -2.72 5.90
C PHE A 148 0.47 -2.15 4.88
N THR A 149 0.10 -1.15 4.09
CA THR A 149 1.06 -0.43 3.23
C THR A 149 2.12 0.34 4.02
N VAL A 150 1.77 0.76 5.25
CA VAL A 150 2.73 1.40 6.18
C VAL A 150 3.75 0.36 6.65
N LEU A 151 3.31 -0.85 7.01
CA LEU A 151 4.20 -1.97 7.36
C LEU A 151 5.13 -2.36 6.20
N TYR A 152 4.58 -2.40 4.97
CA TYR A 152 5.38 -2.62 3.77
C TYR A 152 6.53 -1.61 3.69
N THR A 153 6.26 -0.33 3.99
CA THR A 153 7.29 0.71 3.90
C THR A 153 8.31 0.61 5.02
N ILE A 154 7.90 0.27 6.25
CA ILE A 154 8.83 -0.02 7.36
C ILE A 154 9.76 -1.18 6.99
N SER A 155 9.27 -2.18 6.27
CA SER A 155 10.08 -3.32 5.84
C SER A 155 11.05 -3.04 4.68
N LEU A 156 11.12 -1.79 4.19
CA LEU A 156 12.15 -1.32 3.25
C LEU A 156 13.38 -0.72 3.95
N PHE A 157 13.37 -0.61 5.28
CA PHE A 157 14.53 -0.12 6.03
C PHE A 157 15.74 -1.04 5.83
N PRO A 158 16.97 -0.48 5.83
CA PRO A 158 18.18 -1.28 5.73
C PRO A 158 18.29 -2.22 6.93
N ALA A 159 18.41 -3.52 6.66
CA ALA A 159 18.61 -4.55 7.67
C ALA A 159 20.05 -5.07 7.61
N ASN A 160 20.76 -4.97 8.74
CA ASN A 160 22.16 -5.42 8.84
C ASN A 160 22.26 -6.88 9.36
N ASP A 161 21.21 -7.38 10.01
CA ASP A 161 21.17 -8.73 10.58
C ASP A 161 20.29 -9.67 9.76
N PHE A 162 20.74 -10.93 9.61
CA PHE A 162 20.03 -11.96 8.84
C PHE A 162 18.58 -12.17 9.31
N LEU A 163 18.35 -12.15 10.62
CA LEU A 163 17.02 -12.31 11.21
C LEU A 163 16.09 -11.15 10.83
N LEU A 164 16.60 -9.91 10.83
CA LEU A 164 15.83 -8.73 10.41
C LEU A 164 15.48 -8.78 8.92
N ILE A 165 16.41 -9.24 8.09
CA ILE A 165 16.18 -9.39 6.65
C ILE A 165 15.00 -10.35 6.38
N ILE A 166 14.92 -11.49 7.09
CA ILE A 166 13.80 -12.43 6.97
C ILE A 166 12.50 -11.78 7.42
N ILE A 167 12.49 -11.12 8.60
CA ILE A 167 11.30 -10.46 9.12
C ILE A 167 10.77 -9.42 8.12
N TYR A 168 11.65 -8.59 7.56
CA TYR A 168 11.27 -7.56 6.60
C TYR A 168 10.73 -8.16 5.30
N ALA A 169 11.37 -9.21 4.76
CA ALA A 169 10.85 -9.91 3.59
C ALA A 169 9.45 -10.51 3.86
N SER A 170 9.23 -11.13 5.03
CA SER A 170 7.92 -11.66 5.43
C SER A 170 6.88 -10.55 5.60
N LEU A 171 7.25 -9.40 6.17
CA LEU A 171 6.36 -8.24 6.32
C LEU A 171 5.96 -7.66 4.97
N ARG A 172 6.87 -7.57 4.00
CA ARG A 172 6.55 -7.13 2.62
C ARG A 172 5.47 -8.01 2.01
N LEU A 173 5.65 -9.32 2.10
CA LEU A 173 4.73 -10.29 1.52
C LEU A 173 3.36 -10.29 2.23
N ALA A 174 3.36 -10.30 3.56
CA ALA A 174 2.14 -10.19 4.35
C ALA A 174 1.37 -8.91 4.00
N SER A 175 2.07 -7.79 3.90
CA SER A 175 1.45 -6.51 3.59
C SER A 175 0.79 -6.51 2.20
N MET A 176 1.47 -7.05 1.19
CA MET A 176 0.92 -7.18 -0.16
C MET A 176 -0.32 -8.09 -0.20
N LEU A 177 -0.32 -9.17 0.57
CA LEU A 177 -1.50 -10.03 0.72
C LEU A 177 -2.68 -9.27 1.33
N PHE A 178 -2.48 -8.54 2.43
CA PHE A 178 -3.56 -7.78 3.07
C PHE A 178 -4.10 -6.66 2.18
N VAL A 179 -3.24 -5.98 1.43
CA VAL A 179 -3.67 -4.97 0.44
C VAL A 179 -4.54 -5.62 -0.64
N LEU A 180 -4.13 -6.78 -1.18
CA LEU A 180 -4.91 -7.53 -2.16
C LEU A 180 -6.28 -7.95 -1.60
N LEU A 181 -6.29 -8.52 -0.39
CA LEU A 181 -7.50 -8.99 0.27
C LEU A 181 -8.46 -7.83 0.59
N GLY A 182 -7.92 -6.67 0.98
CA GLY A 182 -8.68 -5.44 1.20
C GLY A 182 -9.33 -4.93 -0.08
N ILE A 183 -8.56 -4.78 -1.16
CA ILE A 183 -9.06 -4.23 -2.44
C ILE A 183 -10.02 -5.19 -3.14
N SER A 184 -9.82 -6.50 -3.01
CA SER A 184 -10.74 -7.51 -3.54
C SER A 184 -12.05 -7.60 -2.77
N GLY A 185 -12.19 -6.90 -1.63
CA GLY A 185 -13.35 -6.95 -0.75
C GLY A 185 -13.55 -8.33 -0.12
N ILE A 186 -12.49 -9.15 -0.04
CA ILE A 186 -12.55 -10.45 0.63
C ILE A 186 -12.61 -10.25 2.14
N ILE A 187 -11.86 -9.27 2.66
CA ILE A 187 -11.85 -8.91 4.08
C ILE A 187 -13.25 -8.48 4.53
N ASP A 188 -13.91 -7.64 3.73
CA ASP A 188 -15.27 -7.17 4.03
C ASP A 188 -16.26 -8.33 4.11
N ARG A 189 -16.12 -9.31 3.21
CA ARG A 189 -17.03 -10.47 3.12
C ARG A 189 -16.78 -11.56 4.15
N ILE A 190 -15.56 -11.71 4.66
CA ILE A 190 -15.21 -12.83 5.55
C ILE A 190 -15.04 -12.36 6.99
N ILE A 191 -14.36 -11.21 7.19
CA ILE A 191 -13.95 -10.73 8.52
C ILE A 191 -14.95 -9.70 9.05
N PHE A 192 -15.40 -8.79 8.19
CA PHE A 192 -16.30 -7.71 8.58
C PHE A 192 -17.78 -7.98 8.23
N LEU A 193 -18.12 -9.22 7.86
CA LEU A 193 -19.49 -9.59 7.54
C LEU A 193 -20.40 -9.26 8.73
N ASP A 194 -21.38 -8.39 8.48
CA ASP A 194 -22.43 -8.08 9.44
C ASP A 194 -23.68 -8.88 9.05
N GLU A 195 -23.78 -10.11 9.59
CA GLU A 195 -24.86 -11.05 9.29
C GLU A 195 -26.25 -10.41 9.52
N GLU A 196 -26.37 -9.53 10.52
CA GLU A 196 -27.63 -8.83 10.82
C GLU A 196 -28.02 -7.78 9.77
N GLU A 197 -27.06 -7.03 9.21
CA GLU A 197 -27.37 -6.08 8.13
C GLU A 197 -27.67 -6.81 6.83
N GLU A 198 -26.95 -7.89 6.53
CA GLU A 198 -27.20 -8.68 5.32
C GLU A 198 -28.60 -9.34 5.37
N ASP A 199 -29.00 -9.85 6.54
CA ASP A 199 -30.34 -10.39 6.76
C ASP A 199 -31.43 -9.31 6.71
N LYS A 200 -31.15 -8.09 7.18
CA LYS A 200 -32.07 -6.95 7.02
C LYS A 200 -32.23 -6.56 5.55
N ILE A 201 -31.16 -6.57 4.76
CA ILE A 201 -31.19 -6.26 3.32
C ILE A 201 -31.93 -7.35 2.54
N LYS A 202 -31.65 -8.64 2.83
CA LYS A 202 -32.37 -9.77 2.22
C LYS A 202 -33.85 -9.80 2.60
N ASN A 203 -34.21 -9.32 3.80
CA ASN A 203 -35.59 -9.24 4.26
C ASN A 203 -36.30 -7.92 3.92
N THR A 204 -35.59 -6.88 3.46
CA THR A 204 -36.24 -5.72 2.85
C THR A 204 -36.88 -6.13 1.52
N TRP A 205 -38.17 -5.80 1.39
CA TRP A 205 -39.06 -6.19 0.30
C TRP A 205 -38.54 -5.95 -1.13
N ILE A 206 -37.58 -5.04 -1.30
CA ILE A 206 -36.98 -4.69 -2.59
C ILE A 206 -36.14 -5.85 -3.16
N ALA A 207 -35.55 -6.70 -2.31
CA ALA A 207 -34.77 -7.86 -2.76
C ALA A 207 -35.63 -9.08 -3.15
N ARG A 208 -36.93 -9.10 -2.82
CA ARG A 208 -37.85 -10.19 -3.18
C ARG A 208 -38.55 -10.00 -4.54
N MET A 209 -38.30 -8.89 -5.24
CA MET A 209 -38.89 -8.59 -6.56
C MET A 209 -37.95 -8.85 -7.75
N THR A 210 -36.71 -9.28 -7.51
CA THR A 210 -35.75 -9.77 -8.53
C THR A 210 -35.51 -11.25 -8.35
#